data_AF-A0A209A598-F1
#
_entry.id   AF-A0A209A598-F1
#
_cell.length_a   1.000
_cell.length_b   1.000
_cell.length_c   1.000
_cell.angle_alpha   90.00
_cell.angle_beta   90.00
_cell.angle_gamma   90.00
#
_symmetry.space_group_name_H-M   'P 1'
#
loop_
_entity.id
_entity.type
_entity.pdbx_description
1 polymer ?
#
loop_
_entity_poly.entity_id
_entity_poly.type
_entity_poly.pdbx_seq_one_letter_code
_entity_poly.pdbx_strand_id
1 'polypeptide(L)'
;MKKLFLMIGLSSLLAGCATERPLTSYDDVGLCTLKGQAMGYGNTEIIPKIQAEFANRGELNISQSDCETYIQTGKQDAHVRMQTSTNIIQQSQKTQMINAVQGY
;
A
#
# COMPACT_ATOMS: atom_id res chain seq x y z
N MET A 1 -31.02 -2.62 -46.62
CA MET A 1 -31.67 -3.07 -45.35
C MET A 1 -30.72 -4.09 -44.73
N LYS A 2 -30.25 -4.06 -43.49
CA LYS A 2 -30.69 -3.45 -42.22
C LYS A 2 -29.42 -3.12 -41.41
N LYS A 3 -29.45 -1.97 -40.73
CA LYS A 3 -28.42 -1.50 -39.80
C LYS A 3 -28.27 -2.51 -38.65
N LEU A 4 -27.05 -2.81 -38.23
CA LEU A 4 -26.78 -3.40 -36.92
C LEU A 4 -25.69 -2.57 -36.23
N PHE A 5 -26.11 -1.41 -35.75
CA PHE A 5 -25.50 -0.77 -34.59
C PHE A 5 -25.81 -1.65 -33.38
N LEU A 6 -24.81 -2.21 -32.72
CA LEU A 6 -25.00 -2.77 -31.38
C LEU A 6 -23.72 -2.63 -30.56
N MET A 7 -23.76 -1.62 -29.69
CA MET A 7 -23.24 -1.63 -28.33
C MET A 7 -21.74 -1.85 -28.14
N ILE A 8 -20.96 -0.81 -28.41
CA ILE A 8 -19.74 -0.55 -27.64
C ILE A 8 -20.19 0.13 -26.34
N GLY A 9 -20.77 -0.67 -25.45
CA GLY A 9 -21.19 -0.26 -24.12
C GLY A 9 -19.99 -0.31 -23.18
N LEU A 10 -19.23 0.78 -23.17
CA LEU A 10 -18.35 1.29 -22.12
C LEU A 10 -18.28 0.40 -20.86
N SER A 11 -17.43 -0.62 -20.91
CA SER A 11 -17.03 -1.38 -19.72
C SER A 11 -16.43 -0.39 -18.74
N SER A 12 -17.21 -0.10 -17.70
CA SER A 12 -16.85 0.81 -16.63
C SER A 12 -15.59 0.27 -15.94
N LEU A 13 -14.45 0.86 -16.31
CA LEU A 13 -13.21 0.76 -15.55
C LEU A 13 -13.49 1.42 -14.20
N LEU A 14 -14.03 0.63 -13.26
CA LEU A 14 -13.89 0.87 -11.83
C LEU A 14 -12.42 0.65 -11.45
N ALA A 15 -11.51 1.34 -12.14
CA ALA A 15 -10.21 1.65 -11.57
C ALA A 15 -10.52 2.68 -10.49
N GLY A 16 -10.73 2.21 -9.27
CA GLY A 16 -10.54 3.05 -8.10
C GLY A 16 -9.10 3.54 -8.19
N CYS A 17 -8.92 4.71 -8.79
CA CYS A 17 -7.65 5.41 -8.77
C CYS A 17 -7.41 5.75 -7.30
N ALA A 18 -6.77 4.85 -6.57
CA ALA A 18 -5.84 5.27 -5.55
C ALA A 18 -4.84 6.14 -6.31
N THR A 19 -5.12 7.44 -6.42
CA THR A 19 -4.20 8.41 -7.00
C THR A 19 -2.96 8.30 -6.12
N GLU A 20 -1.97 7.55 -6.61
CA GLU A 20 -0.70 7.39 -5.91
C GLU A 20 -0.20 8.80 -5.65
N ARG A 21 -0.16 9.17 -4.37
CA ARG A 21 0.30 10.49 -3.96
C ARG A 21 1.72 10.65 -4.52
N PRO A 22 2.01 11.72 -5.29
CA PRO A 22 3.32 11.86 -5.91
C PRO A 22 4.42 11.88 -4.84
N LEU A 23 5.52 11.17 -5.07
CA LEU A 23 6.61 11.03 -4.10
C LEU A 23 7.21 12.40 -3.68
N THR A 24 7.18 13.37 -4.58
CA THR A 24 7.62 14.75 -4.35
C THR A 24 6.78 15.50 -3.31
N SER A 25 5.57 15.02 -2.99
CA SER A 25 4.68 15.66 -2.01
C SER A 25 4.85 15.15 -0.58
N TYR A 26 5.76 14.21 -0.34
CA TYR A 26 6.16 13.77 0.99
C TYR A 26 7.31 14.66 1.48
N ASP A 27 7.27 15.04 2.75
CA ASP A 27 8.45 15.57 3.44
C ASP A 27 9.48 14.44 3.67
N ASP A 28 10.68 14.79 4.14
CA ASP A 28 11.76 13.81 4.28
C ASP A 28 11.41 12.71 5.29
N VAL A 29 10.74 13.08 6.39
CA VAL A 29 10.22 12.14 7.39
C VAL A 29 9.21 11.17 6.78
N GLY A 30 8.24 11.70 6.02
CA GLY A 30 7.22 10.91 5.33
C GLY A 30 7.84 9.97 4.29
N LEU A 31 8.86 10.42 3.55
CA LEU A 31 9.54 9.60 2.56
C LEU A 31 10.36 8.47 3.20
N CYS A 32 11.05 8.73 4.33
CA CYS A 32 11.74 7.70 5.11
C CYS A 32 10.75 6.69 5.71
N THR A 33 9.63 7.16 6.24
CA THR A 33 8.56 6.29 6.76
C THR A 33 7.95 5.42 5.66
N LEU A 34 7.66 6.01 4.49
CA LEU A 34 7.11 5.31 3.33
C LEU A 34 8.06 4.22 2.82
N LYS A 35 9.38 4.49 2.78
CA LYS A 35 10.39 3.48 2.46
C LYS A 35 10.33 2.32 3.45
N GLY A 36 10.27 2.62 4.75
CA GLY A 36 10.12 1.61 5.81
C GLY A 36 8.89 0.74 5.62
N GLN A 37 7.73 1.36 5.40
CA GLN A 37 6.47 0.64 5.16
C GLN A 37 6.54 -0.23 3.90
N ALA A 38 7.08 0.30 2.80
CA ALA A 38 7.26 -0.45 1.56
C ALA A 38 8.14 -1.69 1.77
N MET A 39 9.22 -1.57 2.55
CA MET A 39 10.05 -2.71 2.93
C MET A 39 9.29 -3.71 3.80
N GLY A 40 8.52 -3.25 4.78
CA GLY A 40 7.76 -4.11 5.69
C GLY A 40 6.63 -4.88 5.02
N TYR A 41 5.94 -4.26 4.05
CA TYR A 41 4.93 -4.92 3.21
C TYR A 41 5.52 -5.76 2.08
N GLY A 42 6.84 -5.68 1.83
CA GLY A 42 7.49 -6.36 0.70
C GLY A 42 7.16 -5.76 -0.66
N ASN A 43 6.79 -4.47 -0.73
CA ASN A 43 6.53 -3.78 -1.99
C ASN A 43 7.85 -3.39 -2.68
N THR A 44 8.38 -4.30 -3.49
CA THR A 44 9.65 -4.14 -4.20
C THR A 44 9.58 -3.15 -5.37
N GLU A 45 8.39 -2.84 -5.88
CA GLU A 45 8.20 -1.95 -7.03
C GLU A 45 8.38 -0.46 -6.68
N ILE A 46 7.94 -0.05 -5.48
CA ILE A 46 7.99 1.37 -5.06
C ILE A 46 9.33 1.76 -4.46
N ILE A 47 10.06 0.82 -3.85
CA ILE A 47 11.37 1.05 -3.24
C ILE A 47 12.36 1.76 -4.17
N PRO A 48 12.59 1.32 -5.43
CA PRO A 48 13.52 2.02 -6.32
C PRO A 48 13.05 3.44 -6.68
N LYS A 49 11.73 3.68 -6.75
CA LYS A 49 11.17 5.02 -7.01
C LYS A 49 11.43 5.95 -5.83
N ILE A 50 11.26 5.46 -4.60
CA ILE A 50 11.57 6.22 -3.39
C ILE A 50 13.07 6.50 -3.29
N GLN A 51 13.92 5.54 -3.66
CA GLN A 51 15.37 5.74 -3.67
C GLN A 51 15.83 6.76 -4.72
N ALA A 52 15.19 6.78 -5.90
CA ALA A 52 15.41 7.83 -6.88
C ALA A 52 14.98 9.20 -6.37
N GLU A 53 13.86 9.28 -5.64
CA GLU A 53 13.41 10.54 -5.01
C GLU A 53 14.41 11.04 -3.95
N PHE A 54 14.97 10.15 -3.13
CA PHE A 54 16.07 10.52 -2.21
C PHE A 54 17.28 11.09 -2.97
N ALA A 55 17.69 10.44 -4.06
CA ALA A 55 18.80 10.91 -4.89
C ALA A 55 18.51 12.27 -5.56
N ASN A 56 17.27 12.51 -5.97
CA ASN A 56 16.83 13.78 -6.55
C ASN A 56 16.87 14.93 -5.53
N ARG A 57 16.59 14.65 -4.25
CA ARG A 57 16.65 15.65 -3.16
C ARG A 57 18.07 15.97 -2.73
N GLY A 58 18.99 15.01 -2.83
CA GLY A 58 20.36 15.17 -2.35
C GLY A 58 20.41 15.08 -0.83
N GLU A 59 20.69 16.20 -0.16
CA GLU A 59 20.71 16.25 1.30
C GLU A 59 19.29 16.40 1.86
N LEU A 60 18.98 15.59 2.88
CA LEU A 60 17.71 15.67 3.59
C LEU A 60 17.77 16.74 4.67
N ASN A 61 16.61 17.32 4.98
CA ASN A 61 16.46 18.26 6.10
C ASN A 61 16.45 17.57 7.48
N ILE A 62 16.69 16.26 7.51
CA ILE A 62 16.81 15.44 8.71
C ILE A 62 18.13 14.67 8.68
N SER A 63 18.61 14.28 9.86
CA SER A 63 19.83 13.47 9.94
C SER A 63 19.60 12.08 9.33
N GLN A 64 20.69 11.47 8.85
CA GLN A 64 20.64 10.10 8.35
C GLN A 64 20.15 9.11 9.42
N SER A 65 20.54 9.32 10.69
CA SER A 65 20.08 8.50 11.82
C SER A 65 18.58 8.64 12.08
N ASP A 66 18.03 9.85 11.93
CA ASP A 66 16.59 10.06 12.09
C ASP A 66 15.84 9.38 10.94
N CYS A 67 16.31 9.52 9.69
CA CYS A 67 15.72 8.83 8.56
C CYS A 67 15.72 7.31 8.75
N GLU A 68 16.84 6.73 9.21
CA GLU A 68 16.91 5.29 9.51
C GLU A 68 15.92 4.89 10.61
N THR A 69 15.75 5.72 11.64
CA THR A 69 14.76 5.50 12.70
C THR A 69 13.33 5.49 12.14
N TYR A 70 13.00 6.42 11.25
CA TYR A 70 11.69 6.44 10.58
C TYR A 70 11.50 5.23 9.65
N ILE A 71 12.55 4.79 8.96
CA ILE A 71 12.51 3.56 8.13
C ILE A 71 12.21 2.34 9.01
N GLN A 72 12.93 2.15 10.12
CA GLN A 72 12.68 1.01 11.01
C GLN A 72 11.29 1.06 11.64
N THR A 73 10.83 2.26 12.02
CA THR A 73 9.48 2.48 12.55
C THR A 73 8.41 2.12 11.52
N GLY A 74 8.54 2.60 10.29
CA GLY A 74 7.63 2.28 9.20
C GLY A 74 7.60 0.78 8.87
N LYS A 75 8.76 0.12 8.91
CA LYS A 75 8.86 -1.34 8.71
C LYS A 75 8.12 -2.11 9.79
N GLN A 76 8.31 -1.72 11.05
CA GLN A 76 7.64 -2.35 12.18
C GLN A 76 6.13 -2.12 12.14
N ASP A 77 5.66 -0.90 11.83
CA ASP A 77 4.24 -0.59 11.66
C ASP A 77 3.59 -1.48 10.58
N ALA A 78 4.25 -1.63 9.43
CA ALA A 78 3.77 -2.51 8.36
C ALA A 78 3.65 -3.98 8.84
N HIS A 79 4.65 -4.51 9.55
CA HIS A 79 4.58 -5.87 10.11
C HIS A 79 3.43 -6.04 11.10
N VAL A 80 3.22 -5.08 12.02
CA VAL A 80 2.10 -5.12 12.98
C VAL A 80 0.76 -5.10 12.26
N ARG A 81 0.62 -4.25 11.24
CA ARG A 81 -0.61 -4.18 10.43
C ARG A 81 -0.88 -5.46 9.66
N MET A 82 0.16 -6.06 9.06
CA MET A 82 0.03 -7.36 8.39
C MET A 82 -0.43 -8.45 9.37
N GLN A 83 0.22 -8.59 10.53
CA GLN A 83 -0.16 -9.57 11.56
C GLN A 83 -1.58 -9.36 12.04
N THR A 84 -1.96 -8.11 12.31
CA THR A 84 -3.32 -7.75 12.74
C THR A 84 -4.33 -8.15 11.67
N SER A 85 -4.05 -7.85 10.40
CA SER A 85 -4.92 -8.21 9.28
C SER A 85 -5.07 -9.72 9.13
N THR A 86 -3.97 -10.47 9.25
CA THR A 86 -3.99 -11.94 9.26
C THR A 86 -4.84 -12.50 10.40
N ASN A 87 -4.70 -11.96 11.62
CA ASN A 87 -5.48 -12.38 12.78
C ASN A 87 -6.99 -12.11 12.58
N ILE A 88 -7.35 -10.94 12.03
CA ILE A 88 -8.74 -10.59 11.72
C ILE A 88 -9.31 -11.56 10.69
N ILE A 89 -8.55 -11.88 9.63
CA ILE A 89 -8.97 -12.84 8.60
C ILE A 89 -9.20 -14.23 9.22
N GLN A 90 -8.29 -14.71 10.07
CA GLN A 90 -8.43 -16.01 10.73
C GLN A 90 -9.65 -16.07 11.66
N GLN A 91 -9.89 -15.01 12.45
CA GLN A 91 -11.07 -14.93 13.32
C GLN A 91 -12.37 -14.88 12.50
N SER A 92 -12.38 -14.15 11.40
CA SER A 92 -13.51 -14.09 10.47
C SER A 92 -13.80 -15.47 9.86
N GLN A 93 -12.77 -16.18 9.38
CA GLN A 93 -12.91 -17.55 8.86
C GLN A 93 -13.44 -18.53 9.91
N LYS A 94 -12.94 -18.47 11.14
CA LYS A 94 -13.45 -19.28 12.25
C LYS A 94 -14.92 -19.01 12.54
N THR A 95 -15.33 -17.74 12.52
CA THR A 95 -16.73 -17.34 12.76
C THR A 95 -17.64 -17.84 11.63
N GLN A 96 -17.23 -17.69 10.38
CA GLN A 96 -17.97 -18.22 9.22
C GLN A 96 -18.12 -19.74 9.28
N MET A 97 -17.07 -20.46 9.67
CA MET A 97 -17.11 -21.91 9.85
C MET A 97 -18.08 -22.31 10.96
N ILE A 98 -18.08 -21.63 12.10
CA ILE A 98 -19.01 -21.90 13.21
C ILE A 98 -20.45 -21.69 12.76
N ASN A 99 -20.74 -20.59 12.05
CA ASN A 99 -22.09 -20.30 11.56
C ASN A 99 -22.56 -21.36 10.55
N ALA A 100 -21.67 -21.81 9.65
CA ALA A 100 -21.97 -22.87 8.69
C ALA A 100 -22.23 -24.24 9.35
N VAL A 101 -21.53 -24.58 10.44
CA VAL A 101 -21.75 -25.82 11.19
C VAL A 101 -23.02 -25.75 12.05
N GLN A 102 -23.36 -24.58 12.59
CA GLN A 102 -24.54 -24.39 13.44
C GLN A 102 -25.84 -24.15 12.64
N GLY A 103 -25.77 -23.97 11.32
CA GLY A 103 -26.93 -23.90 10.43
C GLY A 103 -27.76 -22.62 10.54
N TYR A 104 -27.13 -21.50 10.90
CA TYR A 104 -27.74 -20.16 10.82
C TYR A 104 -27.68 -19.60 9.39
#